data_AF-A0A7C4XIU9-F1
#
_entry.id   AF-A0A7C4XIU9-F1
#
_cell.length_a   1.000
_cell.length_b   1.000
_cell.length_c   1.000
_cell.angle_alpha   90.00
_cell.angle_beta   90.00
_cell.angle_gamma   90.00
#
_symmetry.space_group_name_H-M   'P 1'
#
loop_
_entity.id
_entity.type
_entity.pdbx_description
1 polymer ?
#
loop_
_entity_poly.entity_id
_entity_poly.type
_entity_poly.pdbx_seq_one_letter_code
_entity_poly.pdbx_strand_id
1 'polypeptide(L)'
;MRLRDLFVEKLRNLGIKRIGVKIRISHSKDIIRALALEVANGKAEVFRGDGGISFSFDLEGKYLPEPPEAYVGREGDRLFGKEDLIRSRYFPIIAVDCRFYDLHSDKEKRKIHLQVTKTLGTVREFMWDEKLVVAAKDFGAGIYCERLEEFLLERNIDEVVLLDPNGDEVFTGERAECYVIGGIVDKGENRNLTKLIGDELEKAGIKCRRQRIELRGDIIGVPDRINHIAEIVLRTVIDGCDVETAIRAVQPVVVAKWRLRKELPKRAVRLRLGEKTVRVLSKSVFKEFDWLNVRITDFYDVCREERLYLVSDEVMEKIKKLKWDEKRRYYVLN
;
A
#
# COMPACT_ATOMS: atom_id res chain seq x y z
N MET A 1 -5.19 -5.95 12.77
CA MET A 1 -6.59 -5.55 13.08
C MET A 1 -6.73 -4.06 12.83
N ARG A 2 -7.76 -3.64 12.09
CA ARG A 2 -7.93 -2.24 11.69
C ARG A 2 -8.81 -1.47 12.67
N LEU A 3 -8.86 -0.14 12.55
CA LEU A 3 -9.68 0.73 13.40
C LEU A 3 -11.17 0.32 13.40
N ARG A 4 -11.73 -0.01 12.24
CA ARG A 4 -13.11 -0.50 12.10
C ARG A 4 -13.35 -1.71 13.00
N ASP A 5 -12.45 -2.69 12.94
CA ASP A 5 -12.59 -3.94 13.68
C ASP A 5 -12.45 -3.71 15.19
N LEU A 6 -11.53 -2.82 15.58
CA LEU A 6 -11.34 -2.43 16.97
C LEU A 6 -12.59 -1.74 17.55
N PHE A 7 -13.23 -0.88 16.75
CA PHE A 7 -14.49 -0.23 17.12
C PHE A 7 -15.62 -1.25 17.30
N VAL A 8 -15.74 -2.20 16.36
CA VAL A 8 -16.70 -3.31 16.46
C VAL A 8 -16.44 -4.19 17.69
N GLU A 9 -15.19 -4.54 17.96
CA GLU A 9 -14.78 -5.31 19.14
C GLU A 9 -15.19 -4.57 20.43
N LYS A 10 -14.93 -3.26 20.52
CA LYS A 10 -15.31 -2.44 21.68
C LYS A 10 -16.82 -2.42 21.89
N LEU A 11 -17.61 -2.27 20.83
CA LEU A 11 -19.08 -2.32 20.90
C LEU A 11 -19.57 -3.69 21.39
N ARG A 12 -19.03 -4.78 20.84
CA ARG A 12 -19.39 -6.15 21.26
C ARG A 12 -19.08 -6.40 22.73
N ASN A 13 -17.95 -5.91 23.23
CA ASN A 13 -17.56 -6.05 24.64
C ASN A 13 -18.52 -5.30 25.59
N LEU A 14 -19.24 -4.30 25.10
CA LEU A 14 -20.30 -3.59 25.83
C LEU A 14 -21.69 -4.20 25.61
N GLY A 15 -21.79 -5.33 24.92
CA GLY A 15 -23.07 -5.98 24.59
C GLY A 15 -23.87 -5.29 23.48
N ILE A 16 -23.27 -4.35 22.76
CA ILE A 16 -23.93 -3.59 21.69
C ILE A 16 -23.84 -4.37 20.38
N LYS A 17 -24.98 -4.52 19.72
CA LYS A 17 -25.18 -5.18 18.42
C LYS A 17 -25.67 -4.20 17.35
N ARG A 18 -26.31 -3.10 17.76
CA ARG A 18 -26.85 -2.08 16.85
C ARG A 18 -26.44 -0.68 17.26
N ILE A 19 -25.93 0.10 16.30
CA ILE A 19 -25.48 1.47 16.51
C ILE A 19 -26.24 2.47 15.65
N GLY A 20 -26.58 3.61 16.23
CA GLY A 20 -27.21 4.74 15.56
C GLY A 20 -26.22 5.88 15.32
N VAL A 21 -26.70 6.92 14.64
CA VAL A 21 -25.88 8.07 14.26
C VAL A 21 -26.67 9.35 14.50
N LYS A 22 -26.11 10.29 15.28
CA LYS A 22 -26.66 11.65 15.51
C LYS A 22 -25.80 12.76 14.92
N ILE A 23 -24.76 12.40 14.19
CA ILE A 23 -23.89 13.34 13.47
C ILE A 23 -24.07 13.20 11.97
N ARG A 24 -23.74 14.26 11.24
CA ARG A 24 -23.71 14.19 9.78
C ARG A 24 -22.49 13.38 9.35
N ILE A 25 -22.74 12.23 8.73
CA ILE A 25 -21.70 11.42 8.09
C ILE A 25 -21.78 11.66 6.58
N SER A 26 -20.66 12.02 5.96
CA SER A 26 -20.53 12.05 4.51
C SER A 26 -20.82 10.67 3.94
N HIS A 27 -21.45 10.58 2.78
CA HIS A 27 -21.78 9.29 2.14
C HIS A 27 -20.56 8.35 2.14
N SER A 28 -20.67 7.26 2.91
CA SER A 28 -19.65 6.22 3.06
C SER A 28 -20.20 4.88 2.60
N LYS A 29 -19.37 4.09 1.92
CA LYS A 29 -19.69 2.70 1.58
C LYS A 29 -19.64 1.77 2.79
N ASP A 30 -18.88 2.17 3.81
CA ASP A 30 -18.76 1.49 5.09
C ASP A 30 -19.07 2.49 6.20
N ILE A 31 -20.30 2.43 6.71
CA ILE A 31 -20.76 3.34 7.76
C ILE A 31 -20.02 3.09 9.06
N ILE A 32 -19.72 1.85 9.42
CA ILE A 32 -19.08 1.49 10.69
C ILE A 32 -17.67 2.06 10.76
N ARG A 33 -16.92 1.96 9.66
CA ARG A 33 -15.61 2.60 9.57
C ARG A 33 -15.70 4.13 9.66
N ALA A 34 -16.68 4.74 9.00
CA ALA A 34 -16.87 6.19 9.06
C ALA A 34 -17.15 6.66 10.50
N LEU A 35 -17.99 5.92 11.23
CA LEU A 35 -18.26 6.18 12.64
C LEU A 35 -17.01 6.01 13.52
N ALA A 36 -16.26 4.93 13.31
CA ALA A 36 -15.00 4.69 14.01
C ALA A 36 -13.98 5.83 13.79
N LEU A 37 -13.90 6.37 12.57
CA LEU A 37 -13.04 7.51 12.23
C LEU A 37 -13.46 8.80 12.95
N GLU A 38 -14.76 9.10 13.04
CA GLU A 38 -15.23 10.28 13.78
C GLU A 38 -14.88 10.19 15.26
N VAL A 39 -15.00 8.99 15.85
CA VAL A 39 -14.62 8.74 17.25
C VAL A 39 -13.10 8.81 17.44
N ALA A 40 -12.32 8.16 16.59
CA ALA A 40 -10.85 8.15 16.68
C ALA A 40 -10.22 9.52 16.43
N ASN A 41 -10.87 10.37 15.64
CA ASN A 41 -10.45 11.76 15.44
C ASN A 41 -10.99 12.70 16.54
N GLY A 42 -11.72 12.19 17.55
CA GLY A 42 -12.26 12.99 18.65
C GLY A 42 -13.37 13.96 18.25
N LYS A 43 -13.99 13.78 17.07
CA LYS A 43 -15.09 14.62 16.57
C LYS A 43 -16.46 14.21 17.11
N ALA A 44 -16.52 13.00 17.67
CA ALA A 44 -17.70 12.38 18.24
C ALA A 44 -17.30 11.33 19.28
N GLU A 45 -18.26 10.88 20.06
CA GLU A 45 -18.12 9.78 21.00
C GLU A 45 -19.28 8.80 20.87
N VAL A 46 -19.20 7.65 21.54
CA VAL A 46 -20.27 6.67 21.61
C VAL A 46 -21.05 6.84 22.91
N PHE A 47 -22.37 6.94 22.78
CA PHE A 47 -23.31 7.16 23.88
C PHE A 47 -24.34 6.03 23.93
N ARG A 48 -24.96 5.81 25.09
CA ARG A 48 -26.06 4.86 25.27
C ARG A 48 -27.29 5.31 24.46
N GLY A 49 -28.03 4.36 23.90
CA GLY A 49 -29.29 4.63 23.20
C GLY A 49 -30.30 5.36 24.09
N ASP A 50 -30.89 6.42 23.57
CA ASP A 50 -31.80 7.31 24.32
C ASP A 50 -33.23 7.32 23.76
N GLY A 51 -33.55 6.41 22.83
CA GLY A 51 -34.86 6.32 22.18
C GLY A 51 -35.13 7.41 21.13
N GLY A 52 -34.20 8.36 20.90
CA GLY A 52 -34.38 9.45 19.94
C GLY A 52 -34.09 9.08 18.47
N ILE A 53 -33.66 7.85 18.19
CA ILE A 53 -33.37 7.36 16.84
C ILE A 53 -34.21 6.11 16.59
N SER A 54 -34.97 6.11 15.50
CA SER A 54 -35.87 5.01 15.12
C SER A 54 -35.23 3.94 14.23
N PHE A 55 -34.00 4.14 13.79
CA PHE A 55 -33.24 3.22 12.94
C PHE A 55 -31.82 3.05 13.43
N SER A 56 -31.16 2.00 12.95
CA SER A 56 -29.80 1.65 13.34
C SER A 56 -29.06 0.91 12.23
N PHE A 57 -27.79 0.63 12.49
CA PHE A 57 -26.97 -0.26 11.69
C PHE A 57 -26.49 -1.41 12.57
N ASP A 58 -26.47 -2.63 12.02
CA ASP A 58 -25.72 -3.72 12.65
C ASP A 58 -24.21 -3.45 12.56
N LEU A 59 -23.41 -4.26 13.25
CA LEU A 59 -21.95 -4.09 13.29
C LEU A 59 -21.25 -4.42 11.96
N GLU A 60 -21.97 -4.93 10.96
CA GLU A 60 -21.47 -5.08 9.59
C GLU A 60 -21.86 -3.89 8.69
N GLY A 61 -22.66 -2.96 9.21
CA GLY A 61 -23.08 -1.73 8.53
C GLY A 61 -24.39 -1.86 7.77
N LYS A 62 -25.15 -2.95 7.96
CA LYS A 62 -26.46 -3.12 7.33
C LYS A 62 -27.51 -2.30 8.09
N TYR A 63 -28.33 -1.58 7.34
CA TYR A 63 -29.46 -0.83 7.88
C TYR A 63 -30.51 -1.74 8.52
N LEU A 64 -31.03 -1.31 9.67
CA LEU A 64 -32.11 -1.97 10.41
C LEU A 64 -33.17 -0.93 10.84
N PRO A 65 -34.48 -1.20 10.62
CA PRO A 65 -35.58 -0.34 11.05
C PRO A 65 -35.89 -0.54 12.55
N GLU A 66 -34.86 -0.59 13.38
CA GLU A 66 -34.94 -0.80 14.83
C GLU A 66 -34.13 0.27 15.54
N PRO A 67 -34.54 0.72 16.74
CA PRO A 67 -33.77 1.67 17.51
C PRO A 67 -32.40 1.08 17.91
N PRO A 68 -31.36 1.93 17.98
CA PRO A 68 -30.02 1.49 18.32
C PRO A 68 -29.85 1.31 19.84
N GLU A 69 -28.92 0.44 20.24
CA GLU A 69 -28.54 0.26 21.65
C GLU A 69 -27.52 1.32 22.10
N ALA A 70 -26.79 1.89 21.15
CA ALA A 70 -25.85 3.00 21.33
C ALA A 70 -25.83 3.89 20.09
N TYR A 71 -25.36 5.12 20.17
CA TYR A 71 -25.18 5.96 18.99
C TYR A 71 -23.87 6.73 19.02
N VAL A 72 -23.37 7.08 17.83
CA VAL A 72 -22.28 8.04 17.68
C VAL A 72 -22.85 9.46 17.61
N GLY A 73 -22.41 10.31 18.52
CA GLY A 73 -22.95 11.65 18.74
C GLY A 73 -21.94 12.62 19.33
N ARG A 74 -22.42 13.73 19.87
CA ARG A 74 -21.59 14.71 20.60
C ARG A 74 -21.97 14.84 22.08
N GLU A 75 -23.16 14.40 22.45
CA GLU A 75 -23.73 14.56 23.79
C GLU A 75 -24.60 13.33 24.13
N GLY A 76 -24.70 12.99 25.41
CA GLY A 76 -25.49 11.89 25.95
C GLY A 76 -24.83 11.18 27.14
N ASP A 77 -25.36 10.02 27.51
CA ASP A 77 -24.76 9.10 28.49
C ASP A 77 -23.55 8.37 27.85
N ARG A 78 -22.34 8.85 28.13
CA ARG A 78 -21.09 8.45 27.45
C ARG A 78 -20.71 7.00 27.77
N LEU A 79 -20.48 6.21 26.73
CA LEU A 79 -19.94 4.86 26.84
C LEU A 79 -18.43 4.84 26.62
N PHE A 80 -17.95 5.42 25.51
CA PHE A 80 -16.51 5.54 25.24
C PHE A 80 -16.20 6.59 24.17
N GLY A 81 -14.97 7.11 24.20
CA GLY A 81 -14.48 8.10 23.23
C GLY A 81 -13.16 7.69 22.56
N LYS A 82 -12.45 8.69 22.03
CA LYS A 82 -11.16 8.52 21.33
C LYS A 82 -10.16 7.69 22.13
N GLU A 83 -9.83 8.14 23.34
CA GLU A 83 -8.81 7.51 24.20
C GLU A 83 -9.14 6.05 24.52
N ASP A 84 -10.41 5.76 24.80
CA ASP A 84 -10.90 4.42 25.12
C ASP A 84 -10.82 3.45 23.92
N LEU A 85 -10.88 3.99 22.70
CA LEU A 85 -10.81 3.25 21.46
C LEU A 85 -9.37 2.96 21.06
N ILE A 86 -8.51 3.98 21.02
CA ILE A 86 -7.18 3.88 20.38
C ILE A 86 -6.06 3.38 21.29
N ARG A 87 -6.22 3.43 22.62
CA ARG A 87 -5.15 3.07 23.59
C ARG A 87 -4.74 1.60 23.60
N SER A 88 -5.56 0.71 23.05
CA SER A 88 -5.43 -0.74 23.28
C SER A 88 -4.57 -1.48 22.26
N ARG A 89 -4.11 -0.83 21.17
CA ARG A 89 -3.45 -1.52 20.05
C ARG A 89 -2.35 -0.70 19.39
N TYR A 90 -1.42 -1.42 18.77
CA TYR A 90 -0.35 -0.87 17.94
C TYR A 90 -0.90 -0.31 16.62
N PHE A 91 -0.59 0.95 16.35
CA PHE A 91 -0.89 1.64 15.11
C PHE A 91 0.29 2.55 14.76
N PRO A 92 1.05 2.24 13.69
CA PRO A 92 2.23 3.02 13.34
C PRO A 92 1.86 4.38 12.75
N ILE A 93 2.81 5.29 12.80
CA ILE A 93 2.78 6.54 12.05
C ILE A 93 3.30 6.26 10.64
N ILE A 94 2.60 6.78 9.64
CA ILE A 94 3.11 6.93 8.28
C ILE A 94 3.52 8.38 8.09
N ALA A 95 4.82 8.64 7.96
CA ALA A 95 5.34 9.97 7.69
C ALA A 95 5.69 10.10 6.20
N VAL A 96 5.23 11.19 5.58
CA VAL A 96 5.62 11.56 4.22
C VAL A 96 6.49 12.80 4.29
N ASP A 97 7.76 12.64 3.93
CA ASP A 97 8.73 13.73 3.98
C ASP A 97 8.84 14.45 2.64
N CYS A 98 8.36 15.69 2.61
CA CYS A 98 8.32 16.52 1.42
C CYS A 98 9.38 17.64 1.44
N ARG A 99 10.49 17.49 2.18
CA ARG A 99 11.52 18.57 2.30
C ARG A 99 12.11 19.01 0.96
N PHE A 100 12.11 18.13 -0.02
CA PHE A 100 12.61 18.40 -1.38
C PHE A 100 11.50 18.81 -2.35
N TYR A 101 10.31 19.18 -1.86
CA TYR A 101 9.17 19.55 -2.69
C TYR A 101 9.52 20.61 -3.73
N ASP A 102 10.32 21.62 -3.35
CA ASP A 102 10.66 22.73 -4.24
C ASP A 102 11.66 22.41 -5.36
N LEU A 103 12.31 21.24 -5.31
CA LEU A 103 13.15 20.74 -6.39
C LEU A 103 12.35 20.15 -7.56
N HIS A 104 11.04 19.97 -7.39
CA HIS A 104 10.18 19.32 -8.38
C HIS A 104 9.61 20.32 -9.39
N SER A 105 9.37 19.84 -10.61
CA SER A 105 8.55 20.58 -11.59
C SER A 105 7.10 20.72 -11.11
N ASP A 106 6.35 21.71 -11.61
CA ASP A 106 4.93 21.90 -11.26
C ASP A 106 4.05 20.67 -11.56
N LYS A 107 4.44 19.88 -12.57
CA LYS A 107 3.75 18.63 -12.91
C LYS A 107 3.97 17.57 -11.83
N GLU A 108 5.18 17.49 -11.29
CA GLU A 108 5.52 16.58 -10.20
C GLU A 108 4.94 17.04 -8.88
N LYS A 109 5.02 18.34 -8.56
CA LYS A 109 4.38 18.95 -7.39
C LYS A 109 2.89 18.59 -7.30
N ARG A 110 2.14 18.71 -8.41
CA ARG A 110 0.74 18.27 -8.51
C ARG A 110 0.53 16.78 -8.27
N LYS A 111 1.46 15.93 -8.74
CA LYS A 111 1.41 14.49 -8.49
C LYS A 111 1.70 14.15 -7.03
N ILE A 112 2.65 14.84 -6.39
CA ILE A 112 2.97 14.66 -4.97
C ILE A 112 1.76 15.02 -4.13
N HIS A 113 1.18 16.21 -4.35
CA HIS A 113 -0.04 16.63 -3.68
C HIS A 113 -1.15 15.57 -3.78
N LEU A 114 -1.46 15.12 -5.00
CA LEU A 114 -2.49 14.08 -5.21
C LEU A 114 -2.17 12.78 -4.48
N GLN A 115 -0.90 12.35 -4.45
CA GLN A 115 -0.48 11.14 -3.77
C GLN A 115 -0.57 11.27 -2.24
N VAL A 116 -0.18 12.41 -1.67
CA VAL A 116 -0.30 12.68 -0.23
C VAL A 116 -1.78 12.69 0.19
N THR A 117 -2.63 13.41 -0.54
CA THR A 117 -4.08 13.42 -0.26
C THR A 117 -4.69 12.02 -0.34
N LYS A 118 -4.28 11.21 -1.33
CA LYS A 118 -4.70 9.81 -1.42
C LYS A 118 -4.17 8.94 -0.29
N THR A 119 -2.98 9.25 0.23
CA THR A 119 -2.39 8.53 1.36
C THR A 119 -3.23 8.70 2.62
N LEU A 120 -3.87 9.85 2.84
CA LEU A 120 -4.82 10.00 3.95
C LEU A 120 -6.02 9.06 3.78
N GLY A 121 -6.54 8.92 2.56
CA GLY A 121 -7.57 7.94 2.22
C GLY A 121 -7.12 6.52 2.58
N THR A 122 -5.92 6.13 2.12
CA THR A 122 -5.31 4.84 2.46
C THR A 122 -5.19 4.66 3.97
N VAL A 123 -4.66 5.62 4.72
CA VAL A 123 -4.51 5.53 6.17
C VAL A 123 -5.87 5.34 6.86
N ARG A 124 -6.93 6.04 6.41
CA ARG A 124 -8.30 5.89 6.95
C ARG A 124 -8.93 4.51 6.68
N GLU A 125 -8.41 3.73 5.72
CA GLU A 125 -8.84 2.33 5.53
C GLU A 125 -8.34 1.41 6.64
N PHE A 126 -7.31 1.82 7.39
CA PHE A 126 -6.66 1.01 8.44
C PHE A 126 -6.74 1.65 9.84
N MET A 127 -6.63 2.98 9.91
CA MET A 127 -6.39 3.78 11.12
C MET A 127 -7.20 5.09 11.06
N TRP A 128 -6.65 6.23 11.50
CA TRP A 128 -7.26 7.56 11.52
C TRP A 128 -6.25 8.65 11.13
N ASP A 129 -6.71 9.90 11.04
CA ASP A 129 -5.99 10.99 10.37
C ASP A 129 -4.63 11.32 11.02
N GLU A 130 -4.55 11.29 12.35
CA GLU A 130 -3.32 11.61 13.09
C GLU A 130 -2.20 10.58 12.90
N LYS A 131 -2.50 9.43 12.27
CA LYS A 131 -1.50 8.43 11.90
C LYS A 131 -0.85 8.70 10.54
N LEU A 132 -1.27 9.75 9.84
CA LEU A 132 -0.53 10.32 8.73
C LEU A 132 0.16 11.61 9.19
N VAL A 133 1.45 11.72 8.93
CA VAL A 133 2.25 12.91 9.17
C VAL A 133 2.84 13.37 7.84
N VAL A 134 2.82 14.67 7.59
CA VAL A 134 3.37 15.26 6.38
C VAL A 134 4.36 16.34 6.80
N ALA A 135 5.62 16.15 6.45
CA ALA A 135 6.70 17.07 6.81
C ALA A 135 7.02 18.06 5.69
N ALA A 136 7.45 19.27 6.08
CA ALA A 136 7.95 20.36 5.25
C ALA A 136 6.97 20.99 4.25
N LYS A 137 5.87 20.32 3.88
CA LYS A 137 4.82 20.91 3.03
C LYS A 137 3.42 20.55 3.52
N ASP A 138 2.65 21.58 3.85
CA ASP A 138 1.24 21.38 4.19
C ASP A 138 0.39 21.15 2.93
N PHE A 139 -0.34 20.04 2.94
CA PHE A 139 -1.28 19.62 1.90
C PHE A 139 -2.71 19.46 2.45
N GLY A 140 -2.97 19.87 3.70
CA GLY A 140 -4.26 19.68 4.38
C GLY A 140 -4.60 18.20 4.62
N ALA A 141 -3.58 17.36 4.83
CA ALA A 141 -3.74 15.92 4.99
C ALA A 141 -2.92 15.41 6.19
N GLY A 142 -3.60 14.77 7.16
CA GLY A 142 -2.95 14.30 8.38
C GLY A 142 -2.45 15.44 9.26
N ILE A 143 -1.41 15.17 10.05
CA ILE A 143 -0.70 16.19 10.84
C ILE A 143 0.41 16.80 9.98
N TYR A 144 0.41 18.12 9.87
CA TYR A 144 1.53 18.87 9.30
C TYR A 144 2.61 19.11 10.35
N CYS A 145 3.88 18.99 9.95
CA CYS A 145 5.03 19.48 10.70
C CYS A 145 6.03 20.15 9.76
N GLU A 146 6.74 21.16 10.26
CA GLU A 146 7.78 21.81 9.46
C GLU A 146 8.98 20.89 9.26
N ARG A 147 9.41 20.24 10.34
CA ARG A 147 10.57 19.34 10.38
C ARG A 147 10.17 18.00 10.95
N LEU A 148 10.52 16.92 10.24
CA LEU A 148 10.18 15.57 10.67
C LEU A 148 10.95 15.17 11.93
N GLU A 149 12.21 15.59 12.04
CA GLU A 149 13.09 15.28 13.17
C GLU A 149 12.49 15.78 14.49
N GLU A 150 12.05 17.05 14.51
CA GLU A 150 11.43 17.68 15.69
C GLU A 150 10.14 16.96 16.08
N PHE A 151 9.28 16.66 15.10
CA PHE A 151 8.04 15.91 15.33
C PHE A 151 8.28 14.54 15.98
N LEU A 152 9.33 13.83 15.56
CA LEU A 152 9.70 12.51 16.06
C LEU A 152 10.25 12.61 17.49
N LEU A 153 11.16 13.56 17.75
CA LEU A 153 11.74 13.79 19.07
C LEU A 153 10.68 14.19 20.10
N GLU A 154 9.74 15.07 19.75
CA GLU A 154 8.61 15.45 20.62
C GLU A 154 7.73 14.27 21.04
N ARG A 155 7.69 13.21 20.21
CA ARG A 155 6.96 11.97 20.50
C ARG A 155 7.81 10.88 21.11
N ASN A 156 9.08 11.15 21.40
CA ASN A 156 10.04 10.16 21.88
C ASN A 156 10.21 8.98 20.91
N ILE A 157 10.17 9.24 19.60
CA ILE A 157 10.45 8.25 18.56
C ILE A 157 11.91 8.40 18.14
N ASP A 158 12.75 7.49 18.62
CA ASP A 158 14.21 7.49 18.40
C ASP A 158 14.66 6.55 17.28
N GLU A 159 13.77 5.71 16.75
CA GLU A 159 14.03 4.80 15.62
C GLU A 159 12.89 4.79 14.61
N VAL A 160 13.24 4.88 13.33
CA VAL A 160 12.29 4.82 12.21
C VAL A 160 12.72 3.82 11.14
N VAL A 161 11.75 3.38 10.34
CA VAL A 161 12.02 2.66 9.08
C VAL A 161 11.83 3.65 7.93
N LEU A 162 12.89 3.94 7.20
CA LEU A 162 12.86 4.77 5.99
C LEU A 162 12.74 3.87 4.76
N LEU A 163 11.67 4.04 3.99
CA LEU A 163 11.46 3.30 2.76
C LEU A 163 12.20 3.93 1.60
N ASP A 164 13.31 3.29 1.24
CA ASP A 164 14.26 3.75 0.24
C ASP A 164 14.48 2.63 -0.79
N PRO A 165 14.23 2.86 -2.10
CA PRO A 165 14.48 1.84 -3.12
C PRO A 165 15.96 1.42 -3.21
N ASN A 166 16.88 2.22 -2.68
CA ASN A 166 18.32 1.94 -2.60
C ASN A 166 18.77 1.62 -1.16
N GLY A 167 17.84 1.31 -0.26
CA GLY A 167 18.14 0.85 1.09
C GLY A 167 18.95 -0.46 1.08
N ASP A 168 19.79 -0.64 2.08
CA ASP A 168 20.66 -1.81 2.25
C ASP A 168 19.93 -3.02 2.83
N GLU A 169 18.88 -2.79 3.61
CA GLU A 169 18.01 -3.82 4.15
C GLU A 169 16.76 -4.06 3.27
N VAL A 170 16.20 -5.27 3.31
CA VAL A 170 14.91 -5.58 2.65
C VAL A 170 13.80 -5.43 3.68
N PHE A 171 12.75 -4.70 3.35
CA PHE A 171 11.55 -4.60 4.18
C PHE A 171 10.84 -5.95 4.23
N THR A 172 10.71 -6.53 5.42
CA THR A 172 10.03 -7.83 5.62
C THR A 172 8.78 -7.73 6.48
N GLY A 173 8.37 -6.52 6.86
CA GLY A 173 7.21 -6.29 7.72
C GLY A 173 7.55 -6.07 9.19
N GLU A 174 8.80 -5.69 9.48
CA GLU A 174 9.24 -5.39 10.84
C GLU A 174 8.39 -4.26 11.42
N ARG A 175 7.98 -4.40 12.70
CA ARG A 175 7.26 -3.34 13.41
C ARG A 175 8.19 -2.16 13.70
N ALA A 176 7.66 -0.95 13.54
CA ALA A 176 8.31 0.31 13.83
C ALA A 176 7.25 1.36 14.17
N GLU A 177 7.53 2.24 15.12
CA GLU A 177 6.56 3.27 15.51
C GLU A 177 6.27 4.25 14.38
N CYS A 178 7.24 4.49 13.51
CA CYS A 178 7.11 5.35 12.34
C CYS A 178 7.76 4.73 11.09
N TYR A 179 7.04 4.77 9.98
CA TYR A 179 7.56 4.48 8.64
C TYR A 179 7.60 5.77 7.83
N VAL A 180 8.78 6.10 7.31
CA VAL A 180 9.03 7.32 6.55
C VAL A 180 9.04 6.98 5.06
N ILE A 181 8.30 7.74 4.27
CA ILE A 181 8.24 7.66 2.81
C ILE A 181 8.65 9.01 2.24
N GLY A 182 9.62 9.03 1.32
CA GLY A 182 9.99 10.26 0.62
C GLY A 182 8.87 10.76 -0.29
N GLY A 183 8.64 12.07 -0.31
CA GLY A 183 7.72 12.75 -1.23
C GLY A 183 8.24 12.85 -2.67
N ILE A 184 9.17 12.00 -3.09
CA ILE A 184 10.00 12.16 -4.29
C ILE A 184 9.90 10.92 -5.17
N VAL A 185 10.11 11.09 -6.46
CA VAL A 185 10.39 9.99 -7.38
C VAL A 185 11.89 9.92 -7.61
N ASP A 186 12.59 8.97 -6.97
CA ASP A 186 14.04 8.73 -7.18
C ASP A 186 14.30 8.15 -8.59
N LYS A 187 14.21 8.99 -9.62
CA LYS A 187 14.50 8.68 -11.02
C LYS A 187 15.41 9.74 -11.63
N GLY A 188 16.24 9.34 -12.59
CA GLY A 188 17.10 10.26 -13.33
C GLY A 188 18.16 10.92 -12.44
N GLU A 189 18.16 12.26 -12.41
CA GLU A 189 19.12 13.11 -11.68
C GLU A 189 18.86 13.15 -10.16
N ASN A 190 17.66 12.76 -9.71
CA ASN A 190 17.28 12.75 -8.29
C ASN A 190 17.65 11.45 -7.56
N ARG A 191 18.60 10.67 -8.08
CA ARG A 191 19.09 9.45 -7.41
C ARG A 191 19.74 9.87 -6.09
N ASN A 192 19.21 9.39 -4.96
CA ASN A 192 19.72 9.54 -3.58
C ASN A 192 19.09 10.64 -2.71
N LEU A 193 18.00 11.31 -3.12
CA LEU A 193 17.37 12.27 -2.22
C LEU A 193 16.74 11.60 -0.99
N THR A 194 16.22 10.37 -1.14
CA THR A 194 15.74 9.59 0.01
C THR A 194 16.86 9.28 1.00
N LYS A 195 18.08 9.02 0.52
CA LYS A 195 19.25 8.83 1.41
C LYS A 195 19.51 10.07 2.27
N LEU A 196 19.39 11.27 1.70
CA LEU A 196 19.59 12.52 2.46
C LEU A 196 18.56 12.68 3.58
N ILE A 197 17.33 12.20 3.42
CA ILE A 197 16.34 12.16 4.51
C ILE A 197 16.89 11.31 5.66
N GLY A 198 17.43 10.14 5.36
CA GLY A 198 18.06 9.27 6.35
C GLY A 198 19.25 9.92 7.04
N ASP A 199 20.17 10.51 6.28
CA ASP A 199 21.36 11.18 6.81
C ASP A 199 20.98 12.34 7.76
N GLU A 200 19.93 13.10 7.48
CA GLU A 200 19.45 14.19 8.34
C GLU A 200 18.74 13.67 9.61
N LEU A 201 17.97 12.59 9.52
CA LEU A 201 17.37 11.93 10.69
C LEU A 201 18.47 11.43 11.65
N GLU A 202 19.50 10.78 11.11
CA GLU A 202 20.63 10.29 11.90
C GLU A 202 21.43 11.42 12.57
N LYS A 203 21.65 12.54 11.86
CA LYS A 203 22.27 13.74 12.46
C LYS A 203 21.47 14.32 13.62
N ALA A 204 20.15 14.18 13.60
CA ALA A 204 19.27 14.58 14.68
C ALA A 204 19.21 13.56 15.83
N GLY A 205 19.99 12.46 15.76
CA GLY A 205 20.02 11.42 16.79
C GLY A 205 18.94 10.36 16.64
N ILE A 206 18.24 10.30 15.50
CA ILE A 206 17.19 9.32 15.23
C ILE A 206 17.77 8.20 14.39
N LYS A 207 17.74 6.97 14.89
CA LYS A 207 18.21 5.78 14.18
C LYS A 207 17.31 5.53 12.96
N CYS A 208 17.94 5.35 11.80
CA CYS A 208 17.23 5.19 10.54
C CYS A 208 17.54 3.85 9.89
N ARG A 209 16.58 2.92 9.89
CA ARG A 209 16.70 1.67 9.12
C ARG A 209 16.23 1.91 7.69
N ARG A 210 17.17 1.91 6.74
CA ARG A 210 16.89 2.13 5.32
C ARG A 210 16.51 0.84 4.63
N GLN A 211 15.21 0.64 4.42
CA GLN A 211 14.68 -0.61 3.90
C GLN A 211 14.08 -0.42 2.50
N ARG A 212 14.44 -1.32 1.58
CA ARG A 212 13.84 -1.39 0.24
C ARG A 212 12.76 -2.46 0.20
N ILE A 213 11.66 -2.16 -0.48
CA ILE A 213 10.62 -3.15 -0.77
C ILE A 213 11.00 -3.88 -2.06
N GLU A 214 11.03 -5.21 -2.00
CA GLU A 214 11.34 -6.05 -3.14
C GLU A 214 10.18 -6.98 -3.49
N LEU A 215 10.05 -7.27 -4.78
CA LEU A 215 9.21 -8.35 -5.29
C LEU A 215 10.12 -9.45 -5.81
N ARG A 216 10.26 -10.56 -5.06
CA ARG A 216 11.15 -11.69 -5.41
C ARG A 216 12.59 -11.24 -5.77
N GLY A 217 13.23 -10.52 -4.86
CA GLY A 217 14.64 -10.12 -4.99
C GLY A 217 14.91 -8.90 -5.88
N ASP A 218 13.88 -8.15 -6.26
CA ASP A 218 14.01 -7.07 -7.24
C ASP A 218 12.94 -5.98 -7.01
N ILE A 219 13.35 -4.72 -7.14
CA ILE A 219 12.47 -3.54 -7.01
C ILE A 219 11.55 -3.37 -8.23
N ILE A 220 11.88 -3.96 -9.39
CA ILE A 220 11.05 -3.84 -10.59
C ILE A 220 9.73 -4.59 -10.37
N GLY A 221 8.62 -3.88 -10.55
CA GLY A 221 7.28 -4.41 -10.25
C GLY A 221 6.76 -3.93 -8.90
N VAL A 222 7.58 -3.29 -8.06
CA VAL A 222 7.11 -2.62 -6.86
C VAL A 222 6.57 -1.23 -7.26
N PRO A 223 5.33 -0.85 -6.86
CA PRO A 223 4.82 0.48 -7.11
C PRO A 223 5.65 1.56 -6.43
N ASP A 224 5.82 2.71 -7.07
CA ASP A 224 6.62 3.85 -6.58
C ASP A 224 5.77 4.99 -6.01
N ARG A 225 4.45 4.83 -5.96
CA ARG A 225 3.55 5.88 -5.48
C ARG A 225 3.43 5.87 -3.97
N ILE A 226 3.51 7.03 -3.34
CA ILE A 226 3.47 7.21 -1.87
C ILE A 226 2.30 6.46 -1.24
N ASN A 227 1.09 6.61 -1.80
CA ASN A 227 -0.11 5.97 -1.28
C ASN A 227 -0.10 4.43 -1.45
N HIS A 228 0.56 3.90 -2.47
CA HIS A 228 0.71 2.44 -2.63
C HIS A 228 1.77 1.88 -1.69
N ILE A 229 2.88 2.60 -1.49
CA ILE A 229 3.91 2.23 -0.53
C ILE A 229 3.31 2.19 0.89
N ALA A 230 2.58 3.24 1.29
CA ALA A 230 1.86 3.26 2.56
C ALA A 230 0.91 2.07 2.70
N GLU A 231 0.15 1.73 1.64
CA GLU A 231 -0.75 0.58 1.69
C GLU A 231 -0.01 -0.76 1.81
N ILE A 232 1.15 -0.94 1.14
CA ILE A 232 2.00 -2.14 1.29
C ILE A 232 2.43 -2.29 2.74
N VAL A 233 2.94 -1.21 3.35
CA VAL A 233 3.34 -1.20 4.76
C VAL A 233 2.17 -1.59 5.64
N LEU A 234 1.04 -0.90 5.53
CA LEU A 234 -0.12 -1.10 6.39
C LEU A 234 -0.70 -2.52 6.28
N ARG A 235 -0.80 -3.08 5.06
CA ARG A 235 -1.20 -4.49 4.87
C ARG A 235 -0.24 -5.45 5.55
N THR A 236 1.06 -5.18 5.46
CA THR A 236 2.07 -6.06 6.05
C THR A 236 2.04 -5.98 7.58
N VAL A 237 2.01 -4.77 8.15
CA VAL A 237 2.24 -4.56 9.59
C VAL A 237 0.96 -4.58 10.43
N ILE A 238 -0.19 -4.23 9.85
CA ILE A 238 -1.50 -4.22 10.54
C ILE A 238 -2.31 -5.48 10.22
N ASP A 239 -2.36 -5.89 8.96
CA ASP A 239 -3.11 -7.08 8.55
C ASP A 239 -2.27 -8.38 8.64
N GLY A 240 -0.94 -8.28 8.69
CA GLY A 240 -0.06 -9.45 8.73
C GLY A 240 0.09 -10.15 7.38
N CYS A 241 -0.22 -9.47 6.27
CA CYS A 241 0.01 -10.02 4.93
C CYS A 241 1.51 -10.11 4.64
N ASP A 242 1.94 -11.11 3.87
CA ASP A 242 3.30 -11.10 3.34
C ASP A 242 3.48 -9.98 2.30
N VAL A 243 4.73 -9.54 2.13
CA VAL A 243 5.08 -8.40 1.28
C VAL A 243 4.72 -8.64 -0.19
N GLU A 244 4.84 -9.87 -0.71
CA GLU A 244 4.50 -10.19 -2.11
C GLU A 244 2.99 -10.03 -2.35
N THR A 245 2.16 -10.58 -1.45
CA THR A 245 0.70 -10.40 -1.47
C THR A 245 0.31 -8.92 -1.34
N ALA A 246 0.98 -8.18 -0.44
CA ALA A 246 0.72 -6.75 -0.25
C ALA A 246 1.06 -5.93 -1.51
N ILE A 247 2.21 -6.20 -2.15
CA ILE A 247 2.60 -5.58 -3.42
C ILE A 247 1.54 -5.87 -4.49
N ARG A 248 1.19 -7.14 -4.70
CA ARG A 248 0.22 -7.55 -5.73
C ARG A 248 -1.13 -6.86 -5.56
N ALA A 249 -1.60 -6.70 -4.33
CA ALA A 249 -2.89 -6.06 -4.02
C ALA A 249 -2.99 -4.60 -4.50
N VAL A 250 -1.86 -3.89 -4.56
CA VAL A 250 -1.80 -2.47 -4.95
C VAL A 250 -1.07 -2.22 -6.26
N GLN A 251 -0.51 -3.27 -6.87
CA GLN A 251 0.32 -3.17 -8.06
C GLN A 251 -0.51 -2.70 -9.26
N PRO A 252 -0.23 -1.52 -9.85
CA PRO A 252 -0.88 -1.15 -11.10
C PRO A 252 -0.46 -2.11 -12.22
N VAL A 253 -1.39 -2.46 -13.11
CA VAL A 253 -1.13 -3.35 -14.26
C VAL A 253 0.07 -2.89 -15.08
N VAL A 254 0.25 -1.58 -15.26
CA VAL A 254 1.41 -1.03 -15.96
C VAL A 254 2.72 -1.40 -15.27
N VAL A 255 2.80 -1.30 -13.94
CA VAL A 255 3.98 -1.67 -13.15
C VAL A 255 4.20 -3.19 -13.21
N ALA A 256 3.13 -3.98 -13.12
CA ALA A 256 3.19 -5.43 -13.27
C ALA A 256 3.74 -5.85 -14.64
N LYS A 257 3.30 -5.20 -15.73
CA LYS A 257 3.81 -5.42 -17.09
C LYS A 257 5.31 -5.13 -17.21
N TRP A 258 5.87 -4.18 -16.45
CA TRP A 258 7.32 -3.91 -16.48
C TRP A 258 8.11 -5.09 -15.92
N ARG A 259 7.65 -5.67 -14.80
CA ARG A 259 8.25 -6.89 -14.28
C ARG A 259 8.07 -8.05 -15.25
N LEU A 260 6.90 -8.18 -15.87
CA LEU A 260 6.64 -9.21 -16.86
C LEU A 260 7.59 -9.12 -18.07
N ARG A 261 7.85 -7.91 -18.60
CA ARG A 261 8.84 -7.67 -19.68
C ARG A 261 10.25 -8.12 -19.30
N LYS A 262 10.65 -7.93 -18.04
CA LYS A 262 11.96 -8.41 -17.54
C LYS A 262 12.02 -9.93 -17.43
N GLU A 263 10.91 -10.58 -17.09
CA GLU A 263 10.86 -12.00 -16.75
C GLU A 263 10.59 -12.94 -17.92
N LEU A 264 9.74 -12.57 -18.88
CA LEU A 264 9.39 -13.43 -20.02
C LEU A 264 10.59 -13.78 -20.91
N PRO A 265 11.50 -12.86 -21.24
CA PRO A 265 12.71 -13.16 -22.01
C PRO A 265 13.54 -14.32 -21.44
N LYS A 266 13.59 -14.46 -20.10
CA LYS A 266 14.39 -15.48 -19.42
C LYS A 266 13.82 -16.90 -19.61
N ARG A 267 12.52 -17.00 -19.91
CA ARG A 267 11.78 -18.27 -20.11
C ARG A 267 11.64 -18.66 -21.58
N ALA A 268 11.94 -17.74 -22.49
CA ALA A 268 11.78 -17.97 -23.92
C ALA A 268 12.93 -18.82 -24.48
N VAL A 269 12.57 -19.78 -25.33
CA VAL A 269 13.49 -20.64 -26.07
C VAL A 269 13.76 -20.03 -27.44
N ARG A 270 15.00 -20.10 -27.93
CA ARG A 270 15.33 -19.64 -29.28
C ARG A 270 15.15 -20.79 -30.27
N LEU A 271 14.43 -20.54 -31.36
CA LEU A 271 14.17 -21.48 -32.44
C LEU A 271 14.65 -20.90 -33.77
N ARG A 272 15.47 -21.66 -34.50
CA ARG A 272 15.88 -21.38 -35.86
C ARG A 272 14.86 -21.97 -36.83
N LEU A 273 14.28 -21.12 -37.67
CA LEU A 273 13.33 -21.44 -38.75
C LEU A 273 13.97 -21.01 -40.07
N GLY A 274 14.63 -21.95 -40.76
CA GLY A 274 15.44 -21.64 -41.94
C GLY A 274 16.48 -20.54 -41.66
N GLU A 275 16.30 -19.37 -42.27
CA GLU A 275 17.19 -18.22 -42.10
C GLU A 275 16.85 -17.27 -40.94
N LYS A 276 15.73 -17.49 -40.24
CA LYS A 276 15.27 -16.62 -39.15
C LYS A 276 15.42 -17.29 -37.80
N THR A 277 15.71 -16.49 -36.77
CA THR A 277 15.75 -16.96 -35.38
C THR A 277 14.67 -16.24 -34.61
N VAL A 278 13.72 -16.99 -34.05
CA VAL A 278 12.60 -16.48 -33.27
C VAL A 278 12.71 -16.92 -31.83
N ARG A 279 12.01 -16.21 -30.94
CA ARG A 279 11.89 -16.58 -29.53
C ARG A 279 10.50 -17.13 -29.28
N VAL A 280 10.42 -18.32 -28.72
CA VAL A 280 9.19 -19.07 -28.54
C VAL A 280 8.94 -19.28 -27.06
N LEU A 281 7.69 -19.15 -26.64
CA LEU A 281 7.25 -19.33 -25.26
C LEU A 281 5.95 -20.14 -25.23
N SER A 282 5.79 -21.02 -24.24
CA SER A 282 4.53 -21.74 -24.08
C SER A 282 3.45 -20.84 -23.48
N LYS A 283 2.19 -21.05 -23.85
CA LYS A 283 1.04 -20.38 -23.23
C LYS A 283 0.91 -20.67 -21.74
N SER A 284 1.29 -21.86 -21.28
CA SER A 284 1.19 -22.25 -19.87
C SER A 284 2.09 -21.45 -18.94
N VAL A 285 3.16 -20.84 -19.48
CA VAL A 285 4.10 -19.98 -18.73
C VAL A 285 3.38 -18.83 -18.02
N PHE A 286 2.22 -18.38 -18.52
CA PHE A 286 1.40 -17.39 -17.83
C PHE A 286 1.05 -17.78 -16.39
N LYS A 287 0.86 -19.07 -16.11
CA LYS A 287 0.52 -19.58 -14.77
C LYS A 287 1.63 -19.33 -13.74
N GLU A 288 2.87 -19.14 -14.18
CA GLU A 288 4.01 -18.82 -13.29
C GLU A 288 3.98 -17.37 -12.76
N PHE A 289 3.07 -16.54 -13.24
CA PHE A 289 2.98 -15.11 -12.94
C PHE A 289 1.72 -14.75 -12.14
N ASP A 290 1.16 -15.71 -11.39
CA ASP A 290 0.02 -15.51 -10.50
C ASP A 290 0.28 -14.48 -9.39
N TRP A 291 1.54 -14.28 -9.02
CA TRP A 291 2.03 -13.26 -8.09
C TRP A 291 2.07 -11.83 -8.66
N LEU A 292 1.90 -11.65 -9.97
CA LEU A 292 1.75 -10.34 -10.60
C LEU A 292 0.27 -9.97 -10.76
N ASN A 293 -0.05 -8.68 -10.67
CA ASN A 293 -1.37 -8.16 -11.01
C ASN A 293 -1.51 -7.97 -12.53
N VAL A 294 -1.53 -9.08 -13.26
CA VAL A 294 -1.70 -9.13 -14.73
C VAL A 294 -2.80 -10.11 -15.11
N ARG A 295 -3.50 -9.80 -16.20
CA ARG A 295 -4.43 -10.73 -16.85
C ARG A 295 -3.74 -11.40 -18.04
N ILE A 296 -4.37 -12.45 -18.56
CA ILE A 296 -3.85 -13.16 -19.73
C ILE A 296 -3.72 -12.26 -20.97
N THR A 297 -4.59 -11.26 -21.11
CA THR A 297 -4.50 -10.25 -22.17
C THR A 297 -3.23 -9.39 -22.04
N ASP A 298 -2.86 -9.02 -20.81
CA ASP A 298 -1.66 -8.23 -20.55
C ASP A 298 -0.39 -9.05 -20.86
N PHE A 299 -0.42 -10.36 -20.58
CA PHE A 299 0.62 -11.32 -20.98
C PHE A 299 0.79 -11.41 -22.49
N TYR A 300 -0.32 -11.51 -23.25
CA TYR A 300 -0.27 -11.51 -24.72
C TYR A 300 0.29 -10.20 -25.27
N ASP A 301 -0.10 -9.06 -24.70
CA ASP A 301 0.44 -7.76 -25.10
C ASP A 301 1.95 -7.69 -24.89
N VAL A 302 2.44 -8.09 -23.71
CA VAL A 302 3.89 -8.10 -23.45
C VAL A 302 4.62 -9.06 -24.40
N CYS A 303 4.07 -10.25 -24.66
CA CYS A 303 4.70 -11.18 -25.60
C CYS A 303 4.83 -10.56 -27.00
N ARG A 304 3.80 -9.85 -27.47
CA ARG A 304 3.83 -9.13 -28.76
C ARG A 304 4.87 -8.00 -28.75
N GLU A 305 4.89 -7.19 -27.71
CA GLU A 305 5.86 -6.09 -27.53
C GLU A 305 7.31 -6.61 -27.53
N GLU A 306 7.56 -7.73 -26.85
CA GLU A 306 8.88 -8.38 -26.71
C GLU A 306 9.22 -9.34 -27.88
N ARG A 307 8.37 -9.40 -28.91
CA ARG A 307 8.51 -10.28 -30.09
C ARG A 307 8.69 -11.77 -29.72
N LEU A 308 7.92 -12.22 -28.73
CA LEU A 308 7.85 -13.61 -28.26
C LEU A 308 6.66 -14.31 -28.91
N TYR A 309 6.93 -15.40 -29.63
CA TYR A 309 5.91 -16.22 -30.28
C TYR A 309 5.33 -17.23 -29.29
N LEU A 310 4.01 -17.18 -29.09
CA LEU A 310 3.32 -18.09 -28.20
C LEU A 310 2.89 -19.36 -28.92
N VAL A 311 3.22 -20.51 -28.33
CA VAL A 311 2.85 -21.84 -28.84
C VAL A 311 2.11 -22.64 -27.77
N SER A 312 1.40 -23.70 -28.16
CA SER A 312 0.85 -24.67 -27.21
C SER A 312 1.96 -25.45 -26.51
N ASP A 313 1.65 -26.03 -25.35
CA ASP A 313 2.58 -26.90 -24.61
C ASP A 313 3.05 -28.07 -25.48
N GLU A 314 2.15 -28.69 -26.26
CA GLU A 314 2.51 -29.78 -27.18
C GLU A 314 3.54 -29.36 -28.24
N VAL A 315 3.40 -28.15 -28.79
CA VAL A 315 4.35 -27.62 -29.77
C VAL A 315 5.68 -27.29 -29.10
N MET A 316 5.65 -26.75 -27.88
CA MET A 316 6.87 -26.50 -27.11
C MET A 316 7.64 -27.80 -26.82
N GLU A 317 6.94 -28.89 -26.46
CA GLU A 317 7.57 -30.19 -26.23
C GLU A 317 8.15 -30.79 -27.52
N LYS A 318 7.51 -30.57 -28.68
CA LYS A 318 8.11 -30.92 -29.98
C LYS A 318 9.37 -30.12 -30.27
N ILE A 319 9.36 -28.81 -29.98
CA ILE A 319 10.53 -27.93 -30.17
C ILE A 319 11.72 -28.39 -29.32
N LYS A 320 11.49 -28.74 -28.05
CA LYS A 320 12.55 -29.20 -27.14
C LYS A 320 13.21 -30.52 -27.56
N LYS A 321 12.56 -31.31 -28.42
CA LYS A 321 13.10 -32.56 -29.00
C LYS A 321 13.92 -32.33 -30.27
N LEU A 322 13.96 -31.11 -30.80
CA LEU A 322 14.77 -30.77 -31.97
C LEU A 322 16.26 -30.76 -31.63
N LYS A 323 17.11 -30.74 -32.67
CA LYS A 323 18.55 -30.61 -32.50
C LYS A 323 18.89 -29.26 -31.85
N TRP A 324 19.60 -29.31 -30.73
CA TRP A 324 20.16 -28.13 -30.05
C TRP A 324 21.53 -27.77 -30.63
N ASP A 325 21.73 -26.49 -30.96
CA ASP A 325 23.02 -25.93 -31.35
C ASP A 325 23.65 -25.26 -30.12
N GLU A 326 24.63 -25.92 -29.49
CA GLU A 326 25.30 -25.43 -28.28
C GLU A 326 26.00 -24.09 -28.50
N LYS A 327 26.64 -23.90 -29.67
CA LYS A 327 27.43 -22.70 -29.96
C LYS A 327 26.53 -21.47 -30.10
N ARG A 328 25.36 -21.64 -30.71
CA ARG A 328 24.43 -20.53 -31.00
C ARG A 328 23.25 -20.44 -30.03
N ARG A 329 23.08 -21.44 -29.17
CA ARG A 329 22.06 -21.57 -28.12
C ARG A 329 20.63 -21.45 -28.66
N TYR A 330 20.29 -22.28 -29.65
CA TYR A 330 18.92 -22.41 -30.19
C TYR A 330 18.62 -23.86 -30.60
N TYR A 331 17.33 -24.17 -30.74
CA TYR A 331 16.87 -25.37 -31.43
C TYR A 331 16.78 -25.13 -32.94
N VAL A 332 17.01 -26.17 -33.74
CA VAL A 332 16.93 -26.11 -35.20
C VAL A 332 15.72 -26.88 -35.70
N LEU A 333 14.78 -26.17 -36.34
CA LEU A 333 13.76 -26.78 -37.17
C LEU A 333 14.20 -26.62 -38.63
N ASN A 334 14.59 -27.74 -39.23
CA ASN A 334 14.95 -27.81 -40.64
C ASN A 334 13.72 -27.75 -41.53
#